data_AF-A0A0V8D6K0-F1
#
_entry.id   AF-A0A0V8D6K0-F1
#
_cell.length_a   1.000
_cell.length_b   1.000
_cell.length_c   1.000
_cell.angle_alpha   90.00
_cell.angle_beta   90.00
_cell.angle_gamma   90.00
#
_symmetry.space_group_name_H-M   'P 1'
#
loop_
_entity.id
_entity.type
_entity.pdbx_description
1 polymer ?
#
loop_
_entity_poly.entity_id
_entity_poly.type
_entity_poly.pdbx_seq_one_letter_code
_entity_poly.pdbx_strand_id
1 'polypeptide(L)' 'MIEYECYDCQSSFMTIDDEMYEKCPFCGCTDFYTLGEEDDQ' A
#
# COMPACT_ATOMS: atom_id res chain seq x y z
N MET A 1 -9.59 -6.39 -3.57
CA MET A 1 -8.23 -6.50 -3.01
C MET A 1 -7.49 -5.26 -3.46
N ILE A 2 -6.91 -4.53 -2.52
CA ILE A 2 -6.18 -3.30 -2.79
C ILE A 2 -4.69 -3.62 -2.67
N GLU A 3 -3.92 -3.29 -3.69
CA GLU A 3 -2.47 -3.44 -3.68
C GLU A 3 -1.83 -2.13 -3.23
N TYR A 4 -0.83 -2.21 -2.35
CA TYR A 4 -0.09 -1.09 -1.81
C TYR A 4 1.42 -1.30 -2.03
N GLU A 5 2.16 -0.22 -2.21
CA GLU A 5 3.63 -0.21 -2.25
C GLU A 5 4.20 0.80 -1.25
N CYS A 6 5.12 0.36 -0.38
CA CYS A 6 5.83 1.27 0.55
C CYS A 6 6.98 1.98 -0.14
N TYR A 7 7.10 3.29 0.06
CA TYR A 7 8.18 4.09 -0.51
C TYR A 7 9.56 3.74 0.07
N ASP A 8 9.64 3.47 1.38
CA ASP A 8 10.91 3.19 2.05
C ASP A 8 11.53 1.85 1.61
N CYS A 9 10.73 0.79 1.63
CA CYS A 9 11.23 -0.56 1.38
C CYS A 9 10.90 -1.10 -0.01
N GLN A 10 10.19 -0.31 -0.84
CA GLN A 10 9.74 -0.66 -2.19
C GLN A 10 9.12 -2.06 -2.26
N SER A 11 8.45 -2.47 -1.17
CA SER A 11 7.79 -3.76 -1.07
C SER A 11 6.30 -3.58 -1.27
N SER A 12 5.73 -4.42 -2.12
CA SER A 12 4.31 -4.47 -2.38
C SER A 12 3.62 -5.47 -1.45
N PHE A 13 2.42 -5.11 -1.00
CA PHE A 13 1.53 -5.99 -0.23
C PHE A 13 0.08 -5.78 -0.66
N MET A 14 -0.74 -6.81 -0.50
CA MET A 14 -2.16 -6.79 -0.85
C MET A 14 -3.01 -6.90 0.40
N THR A 15 -4.11 -6.15 0.46
CA THR A 15 -5.12 -6.27 1.50
C THR A 15 -6.48 -6.63 0.88
N ILE A 16 -7.30 -7.35 1.65
CA ILE A 16 -8.66 -7.75 1.25
C ILE A 16 -9.72 -6.89 1.96
N ASP A 17 -9.33 -6.20 3.03
CA ASP A 17 -10.20 -5.44 3.93
C ASP A 17 -9.96 -3.93 3.79
N ASP A 18 -11.02 -3.14 3.97
CA ASP A 18 -11.01 -1.68 4.04
C ASP A 18 -10.43 -1.17 5.37
N GLU A 19 -9.95 -2.08 6.24
CA GLU A 19 -9.10 -1.71 7.37
C GLU A 19 -7.83 -1.07 6.83
N MET A 20 -7.81 0.26 6.83
CA MET A 20 -6.67 1.09 6.50
C MET A 20 -5.47 0.59 7.33
N TYR A 21 -4.54 -0.11 6.68
CA TYR A 21 -3.29 -0.47 7.33
C TYR A 21 -2.60 0.84 7.68
N GLU A 22 -2.41 1.14 8.96
CA GLU A 22 -1.72 2.38 9.35
C GLU A 22 -0.21 2.31 9.02
N LYS A 23 0.32 1.14 8.62
CA LYS A 23 1.75 0.88 8.40
C LYS A 23 2.02 -0.29 7.45
N CYS A 24 3.11 -0.22 6.69
CA CYS A 24 3.65 -1.30 5.89
C CYS A 24 4.06 -2.50 6.78
N PRO A 25 3.67 -3.74 6.44
CA PRO A 25 4.00 -4.93 7.23
C PRO A 25 5.48 -5.34 7.20
N PHE A 26 6.26 -4.82 6.24
CA PHE A 26 7.66 -5.21 6.07
C PHE A 26 8.62 -4.35 6.91
N CYS A 27 8.48 -3.04 6.83
CA CYS A 27 9.37 -2.09 7.49
C CYS A 27 8.68 -1.27 8.60
N GLY A 28 7.35 -1.33 8.70
CA GLY A 28 6.58 -0.51 9.65
C GLY A 28 6.46 0.96 9.25
N CYS A 29 6.86 1.34 8.02
CA CYS A 29 6.67 2.69 7.46
C CYS A 29 5.18 3.02 7.41
N THR A 30 4.79 4.28 7.54
CA THR A 30 3.41 4.72 7.24
C THR A 30 3.29 5.33 5.85
N ASP A 31 4.41 5.37 5.11
CA ASP A 31 4.56 6.00 3.80
C ASP A 31 4.45 4.94 2.69
N PHE A 32 3.24 4.69 2.25
CA PHE A 32 2.92 3.74 1.18
C PHE A 32 1.71 4.24 0.39
N TYR A 33 1.60 3.84 -0.87
CA TYR A 33 0.55 4.27 -1.79
C TYR A 33 -0.17 3.08 -2.39
N THR A 34 -1.42 3.27 -2.80
CA THR A 34 -2.20 2.24 -3.50
C THR A 34 -1.80 2.18 -4.97
N LEU A 35 -1.51 0.98 -5.46
CA LEU A 35 -1.20 0.71 -6.87
C LEU A 35 -2.45 0.58 -7.77
N GLY A 36 -3.63 0.88 -7.23
CA GLY A 36 -4.94 0.63 -7.86
C GLY A 36 -5.68 1.85 -8.41
N GLU A 37 -5.13 3.06 -8.34
CA GLU A 37 -5.72 4.21 -9.05
C GLU A 37 -5.06 4.33 -10.42
N GLU A 38 -5.67 3.69 -11.42
CA GLU A 38 -5.53 4.10 -12.82
C GLU A 38 -6.07 5.53 -12.92
N ASP A 39 -5.16 6.50 -12.95
CA ASP A 39 -5.45 7.88 -13.34
C ASP A 39 -5.86 7.89 -14.83
N ASP A 40 -7.16 7.81 -15.07
CA ASP A 40 -7.81 8.25 -16.32
C ASP A 40 -7.73 9.79 -16.36
N GLN A 41 -6.64 10.35 -16.89
CA GLN A 41 -6.54 11.77 -17.31
C GLN A 41 -5.76 11.93 -18.62
#